data_AF-A0A4Q7ZR83-F1
#
_entry.id   AF-A0A4Q7ZR83-F1
#
_cell.length_a   1.000
_cell.length_b   1.000
_cell.length_c   1.000
_cell.angle_alpha   90.00
_cell.angle_beta   90.00
_cell.angle_gamma   90.00
#
_symmetry.space_group_name_H-M   'P 1'
#
loop_
_entity.id
_entity.type
_entity.pdbx_description
1 polymer ?
#
loop_
_entity_poly.entity_id
_entity_poly.type
_entity_poly.pdbx_seq_one_letter_code
_entity_poly.pdbx_strand_id
1 'polypeptide(L)'
;MDALAVLLLRRTGKVAVAAHGAGPADGAAWVAALEADLAERGWLLSADLRAAATRLHSSVRVRWADWLLATVDELVGADRSMLPLYRAFPDTPHDVDAVYVRRLLTYLFAVPDAPCVLCGREQGGAPLDPCGHLVCPGCFPPERFSACPICGRRLSVDCTYLPVVDPGPVRRPPRRAGGDGSAAPAADQGTSIAGEAPPLPMRVAGLETDAMGAAAALRDELVARPGALGESDRADLKVLVAATAPAGLDWLPEVVPARETLALIIAWALHATALSAGYPELVSAARLRWQTATDVARTLWAYSGGDPGLILPRAVDESRAPGTAWRPAGEPAVTVPVTRVRALPRPLRRAVLGYLDSCGAVAAAEDMRRHPTVWKRLGERLHPYERVAAHPGAAVAFAALRGSRTARTGALGRAIVAACTRHPRHLILTEYPDDTVAVRVRTHACLVEQALSDGDVTGAAQLLGQRPGERHPVLLRPEPVARLDPRGAGNEVGLDRADLPGAHRRERLPGWILRGHRMHSGLPVLPRLRRGHP
;
A
#
# COMPACT_ATOMS: atom_id res chain seq x y z
N MET A 1 26.72 13.83 13.72
CA MET A 1 26.25 12.66 14.51
C MET A 1 25.69 11.63 13.55
N ASP A 2 25.64 10.36 13.95
CA ASP A 2 25.26 9.23 13.09
C ASP A 2 23.73 9.18 12.84
N ALA A 3 23.31 8.69 11.67
CA ALA A 3 21.90 8.54 11.27
C ALA A 3 21.13 7.63 12.22
N LEU A 4 21.80 6.65 12.83
CA LEU A 4 21.21 5.80 13.85
C LEU A 4 20.77 6.59 15.08
N ALA A 5 21.56 7.56 15.54
CA ALA A 5 21.23 8.36 16.73
C ALA A 5 19.98 9.22 16.50
N VAL A 6 19.84 9.80 15.29
CA VAL A 6 18.64 10.54 14.88
C VAL A 6 17.41 9.64 14.91
N LEU A 7 17.53 8.44 14.34
CA LEU A 7 16.44 7.46 14.28
C LEU A 7 16.00 7.03 15.69
N LEU A 8 16.95 6.70 16.58
CA LEU A 8 16.65 6.31 17.95
C LEU A 8 15.91 7.43 18.70
N LEU A 9 16.40 8.68 18.61
CA LEU A 9 15.70 9.81 19.23
C LEU A 9 14.28 9.98 18.69
N ARG A 10 14.08 9.86 17.36
CA ARG A 10 12.75 9.95 16.76
C ARG A 10 11.80 8.85 17.22
N ARG A 11 12.27 7.60 17.29
CA ARG A 11 11.43 6.42 17.54
C ARG A 11 11.21 6.11 19.01
N THR A 12 12.22 6.34 19.85
CA THR A 12 12.18 5.97 21.28
C THR A 12 12.21 7.18 22.20
N GLY A 13 12.51 8.37 21.68
CA GLY A 13 12.78 9.53 22.51
C GLY A 13 14.09 9.43 23.29
N LYS A 14 14.98 8.47 22.97
CA LYS A 14 16.23 8.26 23.71
C LYS A 14 17.46 8.57 22.88
N VAL A 15 18.54 8.98 23.55
CA VAL A 15 19.81 9.36 22.94
C VAL A 15 20.99 8.77 23.70
N ALA A 16 21.99 8.29 22.96
CA ALA A 16 23.26 7.85 23.51
C ALA A 16 24.21 9.04 23.77
N VAL A 17 24.89 9.00 24.90
CA VAL A 17 25.88 10.01 25.30
C VAL A 17 27.21 9.33 25.58
N ALA A 18 28.22 9.64 24.77
CA ALA A 18 29.59 9.13 24.95
C ALA A 18 30.36 9.99 25.96
N ALA A 19 30.00 9.92 27.24
CA ALA A 19 30.72 10.60 28.31
C ALA A 19 31.91 9.74 28.78
N HIS A 20 33.14 10.21 28.58
CA HIS A 20 34.37 9.56 29.06
C HIS A 20 35.13 10.52 29.98
N GLY A 21 35.46 10.08 31.19
CA GLY A 21 36.30 10.82 32.13
C GLY A 21 35.57 11.81 33.03
N ALA A 22 36.34 12.65 33.74
CA ALA A 22 35.82 13.68 34.62
C ALA A 22 35.19 14.82 33.79
N GLY A 23 33.95 15.20 34.13
CA GLY A 23 33.22 16.26 33.44
C GLY A 23 33.85 17.64 33.66
N PRO A 24 33.78 18.55 32.66
CA PRO A 24 34.15 19.95 32.85
C PRO A 24 33.35 20.61 33.98
N ALA A 25 33.99 21.50 34.75
CA ALA A 25 33.42 22.12 35.95
C ALA A 25 32.16 22.96 35.68
N ASP A 26 32.01 23.48 34.47
CA ASP A 26 30.85 24.26 34.00
C ASP A 26 29.70 23.39 33.45
N GLY A 27 29.80 22.05 33.53
CA GLY A 27 28.85 21.13 32.91
C GLY A 27 27.40 21.31 33.36
N ALA A 28 27.18 21.62 34.64
CA ALA A 28 25.83 21.87 35.16
C ALA A 28 25.21 23.14 34.57
N ALA A 29 25.98 24.21 34.45
CA ALA A 29 25.53 25.48 33.87
C ALA A 29 25.24 25.33 32.37
N TRP A 30 26.11 24.61 31.65
CA TRP A 30 25.91 24.33 30.23
C TRP A 30 24.65 23.49 29.97
N VAL A 31 24.40 22.43 30.76
CA VAL A 31 23.18 21.62 30.60
C VAL A 31 21.92 22.43 30.91
N ALA A 32 21.97 23.34 31.89
CA ALA A 32 20.81 24.20 32.20
C ALA A 32 20.44 25.13 31.03
N ALA A 33 21.43 25.65 30.29
CA ALA A 33 21.18 26.43 29.09
C ALA A 33 20.52 25.57 27.99
N LEU A 34 21.04 24.36 27.74
CA LEU A 34 20.46 23.43 26.78
C LEU A 34 19.02 23.01 27.15
N GLU A 35 18.74 22.81 28.43
CA GLU A 35 17.39 22.49 28.90
C GLU A 35 16.40 23.63 28.66
N ALA A 36 16.85 24.90 28.76
CA ALA A 36 16.01 26.04 28.40
C ALA A 36 15.65 26.01 26.91
N ASP A 37 16.64 25.80 26.03
CA ASP A 37 16.42 25.70 24.58
C ASP A 37 15.49 24.53 24.21
N LEU A 38 15.62 23.38 24.90
CA LEU A 38 14.74 22.23 24.73
C LEU A 38 13.34 22.48 25.26
N ALA A 39 13.21 23.17 26.39
CA ALA A 39 11.93 23.47 27.00
C ALA A 39 11.08 24.39 26.09
N GLU A 40 11.70 25.36 25.42
CA GLU A 40 11.03 26.17 24.39
C GLU A 40 10.46 25.33 23.24
N ARG A 41 11.05 24.16 22.97
CA ARG A 41 10.62 23.20 21.94
C ARG A 41 9.68 22.12 22.48
N GLY A 42 9.28 22.20 23.76
CA GLY A 42 8.41 21.21 24.39
C GLY A 42 9.12 19.92 24.80
N TRP A 43 10.45 19.94 24.99
CA TRP A 43 11.25 18.78 25.42
C TRP A 43 11.96 19.03 26.75
N LEU A 44 12.12 17.97 27.53
CA LEU A 44 12.87 17.94 28.78
C LEU A 44 13.90 16.82 28.77
N LEU A 45 14.97 16.95 29.54
CA LEU A 45 15.92 15.86 29.76
C LEU A 45 15.49 15.01 30.95
N SER A 46 15.60 13.70 30.79
CA SER A 46 15.56 12.76 31.91
C SER A 46 16.75 12.95 32.86
N ALA A 47 16.60 12.56 34.13
CA ALA A 47 17.61 12.81 35.16
C ALA A 47 18.96 12.11 34.87
N ASP A 48 18.91 10.89 34.33
CA ASP A 48 20.07 10.11 33.89
C ASP A 48 20.75 10.72 32.66
N LEU A 49 19.97 11.18 31.67
CA LEU A 49 20.52 11.89 30.51
C LEU A 49 21.16 13.22 30.92
N ARG A 50 20.52 13.97 31.81
CA ARG A 50 21.07 15.20 32.39
C ARG A 50 22.42 14.92 33.05
N ALA A 51 22.49 13.91 33.91
CA ALA A 51 23.72 13.52 34.59
C ALA A 51 24.81 13.02 33.63
N ALA A 52 24.44 12.40 32.51
CA ALA A 52 25.38 12.01 31.47
C ALA A 52 25.88 13.23 30.67
N ALA A 53 25.00 14.17 30.34
CA ALA A 53 25.30 15.36 29.55
C ALA A 53 26.24 16.32 30.29
N THR A 54 26.16 16.43 31.62
CA THR A 54 27.11 17.25 32.40
C THR A 54 28.55 16.77 32.25
N ARG A 55 28.74 15.47 31.99
CA ARG A 55 30.06 14.84 31.80
C ARG A 55 30.57 14.88 30.37
N LEU A 56 29.82 15.42 29.41
CA LEU A 56 30.32 15.58 28.04
C LEU A 56 31.55 16.49 27.99
N HIS A 57 32.56 16.10 27.23
CA HIS A 57 33.76 16.90 27.02
C HIS A 57 33.44 18.17 26.22
N SER A 58 34.13 19.28 26.54
CA SER A 58 33.88 20.61 25.94
C SER A 58 33.94 20.61 24.41
N SER A 59 34.84 19.83 23.82
CA SER A 59 34.99 19.70 22.35
C SER A 59 33.82 19.02 21.63
N VAL A 60 32.87 18.40 22.37
CA VAL A 60 31.74 17.67 21.78
C VAL A 60 30.40 18.32 22.13
N ARG A 61 30.33 19.08 23.23
CA ARG A 61 29.10 19.70 23.77
C ARG A 61 28.31 20.48 22.72
N VAL A 62 28.94 21.46 22.05
CA VAL A 62 28.27 22.31 21.06
C VAL A 62 27.69 21.47 19.92
N ARG A 63 28.52 20.62 19.30
CA ARG A 63 28.08 19.74 18.20
C ARG A 63 26.97 18.77 18.61
N TRP A 64 26.98 18.29 19.85
CA TRP A 64 25.94 17.39 20.36
C TRP A 64 24.64 18.14 20.64
N ALA A 65 24.70 19.33 21.25
CA ALA A 65 23.55 20.21 21.45
C ALA A 65 22.92 20.66 20.13
N ASP A 66 23.73 21.15 19.19
CA ASP A 66 23.26 21.56 17.85
C ASP A 66 22.52 20.42 17.15
N TRP A 67 23.09 19.21 17.21
CA TRP A 67 22.45 18.03 16.63
C TRP A 67 21.15 17.65 17.34
N LEU A 68 21.12 17.67 18.68
CA LEU A 68 19.94 17.34 19.46
C LEU A 68 18.81 18.34 19.18
N LEU A 69 19.11 19.63 19.22
CA LEU A 69 18.16 20.72 18.95
C LEU A 69 17.65 20.65 17.51
N ALA A 70 18.54 20.47 16.53
CA ALA A 70 18.12 20.33 15.12
C ALA A 70 17.23 19.09 14.89
N THR A 71 17.53 17.98 15.56
CA THR A 71 16.70 16.77 15.47
C THR A 71 15.33 17.00 16.13
N VAL A 72 15.30 17.68 17.28
CA VAL A 72 14.04 18.05 17.95
C VAL A 72 13.23 19.00 17.08
N ASP A 73 13.85 19.98 16.45
CA ASP A 73 13.20 20.93 15.53
C ASP A 73 12.52 20.21 14.35
N GLU A 74 13.19 19.23 13.75
CA GLU A 74 12.60 18.35 12.72
C GLU A 74 11.41 17.54 13.26
N LEU A 75 11.52 17.02 14.49
CA LEU A 75 10.45 16.21 15.12
C LEU A 75 9.20 17.02 15.44
N VAL A 76 9.36 18.24 15.92
CA VAL A 76 8.22 19.14 16.20
C VAL A 76 7.72 19.83 14.93
N GLY A 77 8.46 19.70 13.82
CA GLY A 77 8.14 20.36 12.56
C GLY A 77 8.39 21.86 12.59
N ALA A 78 9.32 22.35 13.41
CA ALA A 78 9.71 23.76 13.46
C ALA A 78 10.38 24.21 12.15
N ASP A 79 10.89 23.27 11.37
CA ASP A 79 11.40 23.46 10.00
C ASP A 79 10.28 23.64 8.95
N ARG A 80 9.02 23.35 9.33
CA ARG A 80 7.87 23.40 8.44
C ARG A 80 6.98 24.59 8.80
N SER A 81 6.47 25.27 7.77
CA SER A 81 5.37 26.23 7.97
C SER A 81 4.12 25.45 8.35
N MET A 82 3.83 25.41 9.66
CA MET A 82 2.64 24.75 10.20
C MET A 82 1.46 25.72 10.12
N LEU A 83 0.53 25.48 9.20
CA LEU A 83 -0.77 26.14 9.21
C LEU A 83 -1.76 25.22 9.93
N PRO A 84 -2.27 25.59 11.13
CA PRO A 84 -3.17 24.71 11.88
C PRO A 84 -4.44 24.44 11.09
N LEU A 85 -4.89 23.17 11.05
CA LEU A 85 -6.13 22.77 10.38
C LEU A 85 -7.33 23.60 10.87
N TYR A 86 -7.40 23.81 12.18
CA TYR A 86 -8.40 24.64 12.84
C TYR A 86 -7.90 26.06 12.96
N ARG A 87 -8.71 27.03 12.51
CA ARG A 87 -8.38 28.46 12.65
C ARG A 87 -8.35 28.93 14.11
N ALA A 88 -9.00 28.18 15.01
CA ALA A 88 -9.04 28.46 16.45
C ALA A 88 -7.83 27.90 17.22
N PHE A 89 -6.86 27.27 16.56
CA PHE A 89 -5.67 26.73 17.22
C PHE A 89 -5.00 27.79 18.13
N PRO A 90 -4.63 27.44 19.38
CA PRO A 90 -4.51 26.09 19.94
C PRO A 90 -5.81 25.45 20.45
N ASP A 91 -6.94 26.17 20.46
CA ASP A 91 -8.24 25.64 20.88
C ASP A 91 -8.81 24.71 19.80
N THR A 92 -8.61 23.40 19.98
CA THR A 92 -8.97 22.35 19.01
C THR A 92 -9.80 21.25 19.68
N PRO A 93 -10.55 20.44 18.91
CA PRO A 93 -11.35 19.36 19.50
C PRO A 93 -10.49 18.40 20.31
N HIS A 94 -10.92 18.12 21.54
CA HIS A 94 -10.17 17.35 22.54
C HIS A 94 -10.12 15.84 22.21
N ASP A 95 -11.10 15.33 21.48
CA ASP A 95 -11.20 13.92 21.09
C ASP A 95 -10.66 13.70 19.66
N VAL A 96 -9.37 13.39 19.58
CA VAL A 96 -8.66 13.16 18.32
C VAL A 96 -9.15 11.92 17.58
N ASP A 97 -9.61 10.89 18.31
CA ASP A 97 -10.11 9.65 17.73
C ASP A 97 -11.45 9.88 17.04
N ALA A 98 -12.36 10.61 17.69
CA ALA A 98 -13.62 11.02 17.08
C ALA A 98 -13.40 11.87 15.83
N VAL A 99 -12.40 12.77 15.83
CA VAL A 99 -12.03 13.56 14.64
C VAL A 99 -11.57 12.65 13.51
N TYR A 100 -10.72 11.65 13.81
CA TYR A 100 -10.25 10.68 12.82
C TYR A 100 -11.40 9.84 12.24
N VAL A 101 -12.29 9.32 13.08
CA VAL A 101 -13.45 8.52 12.64
C VAL A 101 -14.39 9.36 11.76
N ARG A 102 -14.69 10.61 12.15
CA ARG A 102 -15.52 11.52 11.36
C ARG A 102 -14.90 11.79 9.98
N ARG A 103 -13.58 11.99 9.93
CA ARG A 103 -12.82 12.15 8.67
C ARG A 103 -12.96 10.91 7.78
N LEU A 104 -12.79 9.72 8.34
CA LEU A 104 -12.90 8.46 7.61
C LEU A 104 -14.31 8.26 7.06
N LEU A 105 -15.34 8.45 7.88
CA LEU A 105 -16.74 8.33 7.46
C LEU A 105 -17.07 9.34 6.35
N THR A 106 -16.63 10.58 6.49
CA THR A 106 -16.83 11.59 5.44
C THR A 106 -16.14 11.16 4.15
N TYR A 107 -14.89 10.69 4.20
CA TYR A 107 -14.18 10.23 3.00
C TYR A 107 -14.85 9.04 2.31
N LEU A 108 -15.33 8.05 3.08
CA LEU A 108 -15.90 6.82 2.53
C LEU A 108 -17.33 7.00 1.99
N PHE A 109 -18.10 7.91 2.58
CA PHE A 109 -19.54 8.06 2.28
C PHE A 109 -19.92 9.36 1.61
N ALA A 110 -18.98 10.30 1.40
CA ALA A 110 -19.27 11.53 0.66
C ALA A 110 -19.38 11.26 -0.84
N VAL A 111 -20.62 11.08 -1.28
CA VAL A 111 -21.04 10.96 -2.68
C VAL A 111 -21.86 12.22 -3.03
N PRO A 112 -21.84 12.73 -4.27
CA PRO A 112 -22.74 13.81 -4.68
C PRO A 112 -24.20 13.46 -4.33
N ASP A 113 -24.94 14.45 -3.84
CA ASP A 113 -26.37 14.35 -3.49
C ASP A 113 -26.75 13.35 -2.38
N ALA A 114 -25.77 12.69 -1.75
CA ALA A 114 -26.03 11.82 -0.61
C ALA A 114 -26.22 12.65 0.68
N PRO A 115 -27.09 12.20 1.60
CA PRO A 115 -27.21 12.83 2.90
C PRO A 115 -25.89 12.71 3.67
N CYS A 116 -25.54 13.74 4.45
CA CYS A 116 -24.32 13.72 5.24
C CYS A 116 -24.36 12.61 6.28
N VAL A 117 -23.37 11.71 6.28
CA VAL A 117 -23.25 10.62 7.26
C VAL A 117 -23.09 11.12 8.71
N LEU A 118 -22.66 12.37 8.91
CA LEU A 118 -22.43 12.94 10.24
C LEU A 118 -23.67 13.63 10.83
N CYS A 119 -24.42 14.38 10.01
CA CYS A 119 -25.54 15.21 10.49
C CYS A 119 -26.89 14.94 9.81
N GLY A 120 -26.93 14.05 8.80
CA GLY A 120 -28.16 13.70 8.08
C GLY A 120 -28.66 14.73 7.07
N ARG A 121 -27.96 15.85 6.84
CA ARG A 121 -28.36 16.88 5.86
C ARG A 121 -28.42 16.29 4.44
N GLU A 122 -29.55 16.41 3.76
CA GLU A 122 -29.83 15.83 2.43
C GLU A 122 -28.88 16.30 1.31
N GLN A 123 -28.41 17.55 1.34
CA GLN A 123 -27.36 18.06 0.46
C GLN A 123 -26.03 18.14 1.22
N GLY A 124 -25.51 16.96 1.56
CA GLY A 124 -24.41 16.79 2.51
C GLY A 124 -23.01 16.93 1.93
N GLY A 125 -22.83 17.03 0.61
CA GLY A 125 -21.52 17.03 -0.03
C GLY A 125 -21.31 18.25 -0.94
N ALA A 126 -20.53 19.21 -0.48
CA ALA A 126 -20.06 20.33 -1.30
C ALA A 126 -18.55 20.17 -1.56
N PRO A 127 -18.09 20.31 -2.82
CA PRO A 127 -16.68 20.13 -3.16
C PRO A 127 -15.82 21.29 -2.66
N LEU A 128 -14.72 20.98 -1.96
CA LEU A 128 -13.76 21.99 -1.48
C LEU A 128 -12.78 22.43 -2.57
N ASP A 129 -12.46 23.71 -2.62
CA ASP A 129 -11.40 24.25 -3.49
C ASP A 129 -10.03 24.19 -2.78
N PRO A 130 -8.96 23.65 -3.39
CA PRO A 130 -8.83 23.09 -4.74
C PRO A 130 -8.86 21.56 -4.81
N CYS A 131 -9.08 20.88 -3.68
CA CYS A 131 -8.92 19.42 -3.62
C CYS A 131 -10.10 18.62 -4.17
N GLY A 132 -11.27 19.24 -4.39
CA GLY A 132 -12.49 18.60 -4.87
C GLY A 132 -13.17 17.64 -3.89
N HIS A 133 -12.62 17.44 -2.69
CA HIS A 133 -13.24 16.55 -1.70
C HIS A 133 -14.60 17.09 -1.26
N LEU A 134 -15.59 16.21 -1.29
CA LEU A 134 -16.95 16.49 -0.85
C LEU A 134 -17.01 16.48 0.68
N VAL A 135 -17.41 17.59 1.28
CA VAL A 135 -17.68 17.70 2.72
C VAL A 135 -18.98 18.45 2.96
N CYS A 136 -19.62 18.23 4.11
CA CYS A 136 -20.83 18.95 4.46
C CYS A 136 -20.49 20.35 4.97
N PRO A 137 -21.04 21.43 4.37
CA PRO A 137 -20.83 22.79 4.87
C PRO A 137 -21.30 22.99 6.32
N GLY A 138 -22.30 22.22 6.76
CA GLY A 138 -22.79 22.26 8.14
C GLY A 138 -21.83 21.61 9.14
N CYS A 139 -21.18 20.50 8.78
CA CYS A 139 -20.19 19.84 9.63
C CYS A 139 -18.79 20.47 9.49
N PHE A 140 -18.55 21.16 8.38
CA PHE A 140 -17.26 21.72 8.02
C PHE A 140 -17.37 23.19 7.59
N PRO A 141 -17.74 24.11 8.49
CA PRO A 141 -17.86 25.52 8.16
C PRO A 141 -16.50 26.12 7.81
N PRO A 142 -16.38 26.90 6.73
CA PRO A 142 -15.10 27.44 6.23
C PRO A 142 -14.40 28.36 7.24
N GLU A 143 -15.18 28.97 8.13
CA GLU A 143 -14.71 29.86 9.19
C GLU A 143 -13.92 29.15 10.30
N ARG A 144 -14.08 27.82 10.42
CA ARG A 144 -13.37 27.03 11.44
C ARG A 144 -12.12 26.36 10.91
N PHE A 145 -11.95 26.29 9.59
CA PHE A 145 -10.93 25.45 8.97
C PHE A 145 -10.08 26.23 7.95
N SER A 146 -8.78 25.94 7.96
CA SER A 146 -7.79 26.52 7.04
C SER A 146 -7.43 25.55 5.89
N ALA A 147 -7.75 24.27 6.06
CA ALA A 147 -7.43 23.18 5.15
C ALA A 147 -8.57 22.15 5.09
N CYS A 148 -8.57 21.33 4.04
CA CYS A 148 -9.50 20.21 3.88
C CYS A 148 -9.32 19.18 5.01
N PRO A 149 -10.40 18.69 5.65
CA PRO A 149 -10.28 17.71 6.73
C PRO A 149 -9.83 16.34 6.24
N ILE A 150 -10.07 16.04 4.96
CA ILE A 150 -9.82 14.73 4.37
C ILE A 150 -8.38 14.62 3.89
N CYS A 151 -7.86 15.61 3.19
CA CYS A 151 -6.52 15.53 2.59
C CYS A 151 -5.50 16.51 3.17
N GLY A 152 -5.92 17.44 4.04
CA GLY A 152 -5.03 18.45 4.61
C GLY A 152 -4.57 19.53 3.62
N ARG A 153 -5.10 19.54 2.39
CA ARG A 153 -4.78 20.58 1.41
C ARG A 153 -5.42 21.92 1.82
N ARG A 154 -4.63 22.99 1.76
CA ARG A 154 -5.06 24.35 2.13
C ARG A 154 -6.27 24.80 1.29
N LEU A 155 -7.24 25.42 1.93
CA LEU A 155 -8.42 26.00 1.27
C LEU A 155 -8.03 27.34 0.62
N SER A 156 -8.65 27.65 -0.51
CA SER A 156 -8.49 28.97 -1.14
C SER A 156 -9.09 30.06 -0.24
N VAL A 157 -8.47 31.24 -0.26
CA VAL A 157 -8.76 32.35 0.66
C VAL A 157 -10.15 32.95 0.39
N ASP A 158 -10.60 32.91 -0.87
CA ASP A 158 -11.79 33.65 -1.32
C ASP A 158 -13.00 32.75 -1.62
N CYS A 159 -12.81 31.44 -1.83
CA CYS A 159 -13.86 30.50 -2.24
C CYS A 159 -13.63 29.09 -1.68
N THR A 160 -13.90 28.86 -0.39
CA THR A 160 -13.65 27.56 0.25
C THR A 160 -14.36 26.38 -0.42
N TYR A 161 -15.50 26.63 -1.06
CA TYR A 161 -16.25 25.64 -1.82
C TYR A 161 -16.25 25.99 -3.30
N LEU A 162 -16.02 24.98 -4.14
CA LEU A 162 -16.17 25.11 -5.58
C LEU A 162 -17.64 25.36 -5.90
N PRO A 163 -17.97 26.39 -6.70
CA PRO A 163 -19.33 26.58 -7.18
C PRO A 163 -19.69 25.42 -8.11
N VAL A 164 -20.65 24.59 -7.70
CA VAL A 164 -21.24 23.58 -8.57
C VAL A 164 -22.16 24.32 -9.54
N VAL A 165 -21.68 24.52 -10.76
CA VAL A 165 -22.47 25.13 -11.84
C VAL A 165 -23.04 23.99 -12.67
N ASP A 166 -24.36 23.93 -12.84
CA ASP A 166 -24.97 23.08 -13.87
C ASP A 166 -24.35 23.43 -15.23
N PRO A 167 -24.17 22.48 -16.16
CA PRO A 167 -23.63 22.75 -17.49
C PRO A 167 -24.64 23.56 -18.33
N GLY A 168 -24.73 24.85 -18.04
CA GLY A 168 -25.47 25.85 -18.80
C GLY A 168 -24.59 26.54 -19.84
N PRO A 169 -25.16 27.00 -20.95
CA PRO A 169 -24.41 27.52 -22.08
C PRO A 169 -23.61 28.78 -21.73
N VAL A 170 -22.38 28.82 -22.26
CA VAL A 170 -21.37 29.87 -22.12
C VAL A 170 -21.98 31.28 -22.25
N ARG A 171 -21.95 32.06 -21.16
CA ARG A 171 -22.24 33.49 -21.20
C ARG A 171 -20.94 34.31 -21.12
N ARG A 172 -20.84 35.27 -22.04
CA ARG A 172 -19.79 36.30 -22.10
C ARG A 172 -19.78 37.18 -20.83
N PRO A 173 -18.63 37.75 -20.45
CA PRO A 173 -18.47 38.46 -19.18
C PRO A 173 -19.16 39.84 -19.21
N PRO A 174 -19.80 40.30 -18.12
CA PRO A 174 -20.16 41.69 -17.96
C PRO A 174 -18.94 42.51 -17.54
N ARG A 175 -18.94 43.76 -18.03
CA ARG A 175 -17.91 44.79 -17.84
C ARG A 175 -17.78 45.17 -16.36
N ARG A 176 -16.54 45.51 -15.99
CA ARG A 176 -16.19 46.23 -14.75
C ARG A 176 -16.95 47.57 -14.70
N ALA A 177 -17.64 47.82 -13.59
CA ALA A 177 -17.98 49.15 -13.12
C ALA A 177 -17.29 49.31 -11.76
N GLY A 178 -16.48 50.37 -11.64
CA GLY A 178 -15.88 50.78 -10.38
C GLY A 178 -16.94 51.38 -9.45
N GLY A 179 -16.59 51.47 -8.18
CA GLY A 179 -17.42 52.10 -7.16
C GLY A 179 -16.91 51.87 -5.74
N ASP A 180 -15.91 52.66 -5.36
CA ASP A 180 -15.69 53.27 -4.04
C ASP A 180 -16.72 53.05 -2.91
N GLY A 181 -16.21 52.90 -1.67
CA GLY A 181 -17.03 53.06 -0.46
C GLY A 181 -16.47 52.39 0.79
N SER A 182 -15.69 53.14 1.56
CA SER A 182 -15.19 52.83 2.91
C SER A 182 -16.30 52.45 3.91
N ALA A 183 -16.01 51.49 4.80
CA ALA A 183 -16.34 51.59 6.24
C ALA A 183 -15.66 50.47 7.04
N ALA A 184 -14.70 50.84 7.88
CA ALA A 184 -14.25 50.02 9.01
C ALA A 184 -15.17 50.28 10.22
N PRO A 185 -15.34 49.28 11.11
CA PRO A 185 -15.44 49.54 12.54
C PRO A 185 -14.26 48.84 13.23
N ALA A 186 -13.38 49.60 13.87
CA ALA A 186 -13.45 50.00 15.28
C ALA A 186 -13.02 48.85 16.22
N ALA A 187 -11.81 49.01 16.73
CA ALA A 187 -11.16 48.16 17.72
C ALA A 187 -11.97 48.13 19.02
N ASP A 188 -12.33 46.94 19.47
CA ASP A 188 -12.77 46.69 20.83
C ASP A 188 -11.57 46.16 21.64
N GLN A 189 -11.14 46.98 22.61
CA GLN A 189 -10.09 46.66 23.55
C GLN A 189 -10.70 45.83 24.69
N GLY A 190 -10.88 44.54 24.44
CA GLY A 190 -11.22 43.55 25.46
C GLY A 190 -9.97 43.11 26.21
N THR A 191 -9.80 43.60 27.44
CA THR A 191 -8.79 43.15 28.41
C THR A 191 -9.01 41.66 28.70
N SER A 192 -8.18 40.77 28.14
CA SER A 192 -8.20 39.35 28.51
C SER A 192 -7.34 39.14 29.76
N ILE A 193 -8.01 38.79 30.84
CA ILE A 193 -7.39 38.23 32.05
C ILE A 193 -6.66 36.96 31.62
N ALA A 194 -5.37 36.89 31.92
CA ALA A 194 -4.51 35.73 31.67
C ALA A 194 -5.09 34.49 32.37
N GLY A 195 -5.85 33.70 31.61
CA GLY A 195 -6.20 32.34 31.99
C GLY A 195 -4.93 31.52 32.02
N GLU A 196 -4.70 30.84 33.15
CA GLU A 196 -3.63 29.89 33.37
C GLU A 196 -3.54 28.94 32.17
N ALA A 197 -2.47 29.07 31.39
CA ALA A 197 -2.28 28.27 30.19
C ALA A 197 -2.25 26.78 30.60
N PRO A 198 -3.03 25.90 29.96
CA PRO A 198 -2.98 24.49 30.26
C PRO A 198 -1.54 23.98 30.07
N PRO A 199 -1.04 23.08 30.93
CA PRO A 199 0.34 22.61 30.86
C PRO A 199 0.61 22.05 29.46
N LEU A 200 1.61 22.62 28.79
CA LEU A 200 2.05 22.12 27.49
C LEU A 200 2.51 20.65 27.67
N PRO A 201 2.05 19.72 26.83
CA PRO A 201 2.51 18.33 26.91
C PRO A 201 4.00 18.26 26.55
N MET A 202 4.86 18.19 27.56
CA MET A 202 6.31 18.07 27.37
C MET A 202 6.71 16.63 27.06
N ARG A 203 7.63 16.45 26.11
CA ARG A 203 8.26 15.16 25.81
C ARG A 203 9.56 15.02 26.60
N VAL A 204 9.88 13.83 27.08
CA VAL A 204 11.12 13.58 27.82
C VAL A 204 12.12 12.83 26.94
N ALA A 205 13.31 13.41 26.77
CA ALA A 205 14.46 12.75 26.16
C ALA A 205 15.16 11.84 27.18
N GLY A 206 15.19 10.54 26.90
CA GLY A 206 15.81 9.50 27.74
C GLY A 206 17.29 9.26 27.41
N LEU A 207 18.06 8.71 28.36
CA LEU A 207 19.37 8.16 28.07
C LEU A 207 19.23 6.77 27.41
N GLU A 208 19.95 6.54 26.31
CA GLU A 208 20.14 5.20 25.74
C GLU A 208 21.53 4.68 26.11
N THR A 209 21.57 3.57 26.84
CA THR A 209 22.80 2.92 27.30
C THR A 209 23.29 1.84 26.35
N ASP A 210 22.38 1.23 25.56
CA ASP A 210 22.70 0.23 24.55
C ASP A 210 22.03 0.58 23.22
N ALA A 211 22.66 1.50 22.49
CA ALA A 211 22.16 1.96 21.19
C ALA A 211 22.05 0.83 20.17
N MET A 212 22.94 -0.17 20.22
CA MET A 212 22.94 -1.29 19.28
C MET A 212 21.84 -2.30 19.59
N GLY A 213 21.62 -2.62 20.87
CA GLY A 213 20.49 -3.43 21.32
C GLY A 213 19.15 -2.78 21.02
N ALA A 214 19.01 -1.47 21.29
CA ALA A 214 17.81 -0.71 20.94
C ALA A 214 17.54 -0.70 19.43
N ALA A 215 18.60 -0.54 18.62
CA ALA A 215 18.50 -0.62 17.17
C ALA A 215 18.05 -2.00 16.69
N ALA A 216 18.61 -3.08 17.24
CA ALA A 216 18.22 -4.45 16.91
C ALA A 216 16.75 -4.72 17.28
N ALA A 217 16.30 -4.26 18.45
CA ALA A 217 14.91 -4.41 18.89
C ALA A 217 13.92 -3.70 17.94
N LEU A 218 14.19 -2.45 17.57
CA LEU A 218 13.35 -1.70 16.62
C LEU A 218 13.36 -2.33 15.22
N ARG A 219 14.51 -2.83 14.77
CA ARG A 219 14.63 -3.54 13.50
C ARG A 219 13.70 -4.75 13.50
N ASP A 220 13.78 -5.56 14.53
CA ASP A 220 13.03 -6.80 14.64
C ASP A 220 11.51 -6.53 14.76
N GLU A 221 11.11 -5.46 15.47
CA GLU A 221 9.72 -4.98 15.51
C GLU A 221 9.20 -4.62 14.11
N LEU A 222 9.96 -3.83 13.34
CA LEU A 222 9.58 -3.44 11.98
C LEU A 222 9.50 -4.65 11.03
N VAL A 223 10.41 -5.63 11.17
CA VAL A 223 10.40 -6.86 10.37
C VAL A 223 9.21 -7.75 10.72
N ALA A 224 8.76 -7.77 11.97
CA ALA A 224 7.63 -8.57 12.43
C ALA A 224 6.26 -8.02 11.96
N ARG A 225 6.19 -6.81 11.40
CA ARG A 225 4.91 -6.22 10.97
C ARG A 225 4.27 -7.03 9.82
N PRO A 226 2.96 -7.32 9.89
CA PRO A 226 2.27 -8.11 8.86
C PRO A 226 1.99 -7.34 7.57
N GLY A 227 1.93 -6.01 7.63
CA GLY A 227 1.63 -5.14 6.50
C GLY A 227 2.88 -4.63 5.79
N ALA A 228 2.69 -4.15 4.55
CA ALA A 228 3.74 -3.43 3.84
C ALA A 228 4.13 -2.16 4.62
N LEU A 229 5.42 -1.98 4.88
CA LEU A 229 5.94 -0.80 5.56
C LEU A 229 5.70 0.46 4.72
N GLY A 230 5.37 1.58 5.38
CA GLY A 230 5.35 2.90 4.76
C GLY A 230 6.74 3.40 4.40
N GLU A 231 6.85 4.48 3.62
CA GLU A 231 8.15 4.99 3.14
C GLU A 231 9.11 5.36 4.28
N SER A 232 8.61 6.04 5.32
CA SER A 232 9.41 6.36 6.51
C SER A 232 9.87 5.10 7.25
N ASP A 233 8.99 4.13 7.47
CA ASP A 233 9.36 2.85 8.11
C ASP A 233 10.41 2.07 7.29
N ARG A 234 10.32 2.10 5.96
CA ARG A 234 11.33 1.47 5.08
C ARG A 234 12.69 2.16 5.18
N ALA A 235 12.70 3.50 5.21
CA ALA A 235 13.93 4.27 5.38
C ALA A 235 14.59 3.95 6.74
N ASP A 236 13.78 3.86 7.78
CA ASP A 236 14.22 3.54 9.13
C ASP A 236 14.79 2.14 9.21
N LEU A 237 14.05 1.15 8.69
CA LEU A 237 14.51 -0.23 8.63
C LEU A 237 15.84 -0.34 7.89
N LYS A 238 16.05 0.44 6.81
CA LYS A 238 17.32 0.45 6.07
C LYS A 238 18.48 0.93 6.94
N VAL A 239 18.30 2.01 7.72
CA VAL A 239 19.32 2.51 8.65
C VAL A 239 19.61 1.48 9.75
N LEU A 240 18.56 0.88 10.32
CA LEU A 240 18.68 -0.12 11.38
C LEU A 240 19.41 -1.40 10.90
N VAL A 241 19.07 -1.90 9.72
CA VAL A 241 19.76 -3.06 9.10
C VAL A 241 21.21 -2.72 8.78
N ALA A 242 21.49 -1.54 8.22
CA ALA A 242 22.85 -1.12 7.91
C ALA A 242 23.75 -1.04 9.15
N ALA A 243 23.20 -0.59 10.28
CA ALA A 243 23.94 -0.51 11.55
C ALA A 243 24.15 -1.89 12.20
N THR A 244 23.13 -2.75 12.21
CA THR A 244 23.12 -3.95 13.05
C THR A 244 23.50 -5.24 12.33
N ALA A 245 23.11 -5.41 11.06
CA ALA A 245 23.33 -6.65 10.31
C ALA A 245 23.32 -6.40 8.78
N PRO A 246 24.29 -5.64 8.24
CA PRO A 246 24.25 -5.19 6.85
C PRO A 246 24.43 -6.30 5.81
N ALA A 247 25.13 -7.39 6.17
CA ALA A 247 25.62 -8.39 5.21
C ALA A 247 25.03 -9.81 5.41
N GLY A 248 24.07 -9.98 6.32
CA GLY A 248 23.54 -11.29 6.72
C GLY A 248 22.01 -11.37 6.71
N LEU A 249 21.50 -12.60 6.68
CA LEU A 249 20.07 -12.96 6.77
C LEU A 249 19.79 -13.96 7.90
N ASP A 250 20.79 -14.24 8.73
CA ASP A 250 20.82 -15.19 9.84
C ASP A 250 20.03 -14.67 11.07
N TRP A 251 19.98 -13.36 11.25
CA TRP A 251 19.18 -12.69 12.28
C TRP A 251 17.67 -12.67 11.98
N LEU A 252 17.26 -12.96 10.74
CA LEU A 252 15.84 -12.91 10.37
C LEU A 252 15.06 -14.06 11.01
N PRO A 253 13.84 -13.82 11.51
CA PRO A 253 12.97 -14.89 11.99
C PRO A 253 12.70 -15.89 10.88
N GLU A 254 12.27 -17.11 11.24
CA GLU A 254 11.94 -18.16 10.29
C GLU A 254 10.89 -17.68 9.27
N VAL A 255 9.88 -16.98 9.76
CA VAL A 255 8.81 -16.39 8.95
C VAL A 255 8.86 -14.86 9.06
N VAL A 256 9.05 -14.20 7.91
CA VAL A 256 8.82 -12.76 7.77
C VAL A 256 7.42 -12.57 7.16
N PRO A 257 6.46 -11.99 7.89
CA PRO A 257 5.07 -11.89 7.43
C PRO A 257 4.90 -11.12 6.11
N ALA A 258 5.56 -9.97 5.98
CA ALA A 258 5.46 -9.12 4.80
C ALA A 258 6.51 -9.51 3.74
N ARG A 259 6.04 -9.98 2.58
CA ARG A 259 6.90 -10.41 1.44
C ARG A 259 7.71 -9.25 0.88
N GLU A 260 7.14 -8.06 0.89
CA GLU A 260 7.78 -6.82 0.45
C GLU A 260 8.97 -6.45 1.34
N THR A 261 8.80 -6.58 2.66
CA THR A 261 9.85 -6.34 3.66
C THR A 261 10.98 -7.33 3.51
N LEU A 262 10.67 -8.63 3.38
CA LEU A 262 11.68 -9.67 3.13
C LEU A 262 12.47 -9.39 1.84
N ALA A 263 11.78 -8.99 0.76
CA ALA A 263 12.42 -8.66 -0.51
C ALA A 263 13.40 -7.48 -0.40
N LEU A 264 13.06 -6.44 0.35
CA LEU A 264 13.94 -5.30 0.62
C LEU A 264 15.19 -5.71 1.38
N ILE A 265 15.04 -6.50 2.45
CA ILE A 265 16.16 -6.93 3.28
C ILE A 265 17.12 -7.79 2.47
N ILE A 266 16.61 -8.74 1.69
CA ILE A 266 17.44 -9.55 0.77
C ILE A 266 18.15 -8.64 -0.23
N ALA A 267 17.45 -7.67 -0.82
CA ALA A 267 18.05 -6.74 -1.79
C ALA A 267 19.19 -5.91 -1.16
N TRP A 268 19.02 -5.42 0.07
CA TRP A 268 20.06 -4.65 0.76
C TRP A 268 21.26 -5.51 1.13
N ALA A 269 21.03 -6.73 1.63
CA ALA A 269 22.12 -7.66 1.93
C ALA A 269 22.92 -8.01 0.65
N LEU A 270 22.22 -8.21 -0.49
CA LEU A 270 22.87 -8.46 -1.78
C LEU A 270 23.72 -7.27 -2.23
N HIS A 271 23.28 -6.03 -1.98
CA HIS A 271 24.10 -4.84 -2.25
C HIS A 271 25.31 -4.75 -1.33
N ALA A 272 25.14 -4.99 -0.03
CA ALA A 272 26.21 -4.91 0.95
C ALA A 272 27.32 -5.95 0.71
N THR A 273 26.98 -7.10 0.12
CA THR A 273 27.91 -8.21 -0.11
C THR A 273 28.41 -8.30 -1.56
N ALA A 274 27.96 -7.43 -2.47
CA ALA A 274 28.15 -7.57 -3.92
C ALA A 274 29.62 -7.78 -4.37
N LEU A 275 30.58 -7.28 -3.60
CA LEU A 275 32.02 -7.37 -3.86
C LEU A 275 32.78 -8.18 -2.80
N SER A 276 32.05 -8.95 -1.97
CA SER A 276 32.63 -9.76 -0.90
C SER A 276 32.72 -11.23 -1.30
N ALA A 277 33.65 -11.96 -0.67
CA ALA A 277 33.76 -13.41 -0.84
C ALA A 277 32.49 -14.17 -0.40
N GLY A 278 31.70 -13.59 0.53
CA GLY A 278 30.45 -14.17 1.06
C GLY A 278 29.21 -14.01 0.19
N TYR A 279 29.33 -13.40 -1.00
CA TYR A 279 28.19 -13.19 -1.90
C TYR A 279 27.49 -14.49 -2.34
N PRO A 280 28.20 -15.59 -2.69
CA PRO A 280 27.57 -16.86 -3.06
C PRO A 280 26.74 -17.49 -1.94
N GLU A 281 27.23 -17.43 -0.70
CA GLU A 281 26.54 -17.93 0.50
C GLU A 281 25.27 -17.12 0.75
N LEU A 282 25.35 -15.79 0.64
CA LEU A 282 24.17 -14.94 0.76
C LEU A 282 23.14 -15.22 -0.34
N VAL A 283 23.56 -15.39 -1.59
CA VAL A 283 22.66 -15.75 -2.70
C VAL A 283 21.96 -17.09 -2.41
N SER A 284 22.66 -18.04 -1.80
CA SER A 284 22.10 -19.33 -1.39
C SER A 284 21.08 -19.16 -0.26
N ALA A 285 21.39 -18.35 0.75
CA ALA A 285 20.46 -18.02 1.83
C ALA A 285 19.20 -17.29 1.31
N ALA A 286 19.37 -16.33 0.40
CA ALA A 286 18.27 -15.62 -0.25
C ALA A 286 17.35 -16.57 -1.01
N ARG A 287 17.91 -17.54 -1.74
CA ARG A 287 17.15 -18.55 -2.48
C ARG A 287 16.23 -19.36 -1.58
N LEU A 288 16.69 -19.72 -0.38
CA LEU A 288 15.90 -20.51 0.58
C LEU A 288 14.70 -19.72 1.15
N ARG A 289 14.73 -18.39 1.07
CA ARG A 289 13.65 -17.53 1.57
C ARG A 289 12.54 -17.26 0.54
N TRP A 290 12.75 -17.59 -0.74
CA TRP A 290 11.73 -17.44 -1.77
C TRP A 290 10.71 -18.60 -1.72
N GLN A 291 9.43 -18.27 -1.77
CA GLN A 291 8.34 -19.28 -1.81
C GLN A 291 7.60 -19.30 -3.14
N THR A 292 7.60 -18.19 -3.87
CA THR A 292 6.98 -18.06 -5.18
C THR A 292 7.89 -17.38 -6.19
N ALA A 293 7.57 -17.49 -7.49
CA ALA A 293 8.24 -16.67 -8.49
C ALA A 293 8.04 -15.18 -8.21
N THR A 294 6.87 -14.78 -7.71
CA THR A 294 6.59 -13.38 -7.34
C THR A 294 7.58 -12.85 -6.30
N ASP A 295 7.98 -13.65 -5.31
CA ASP A 295 8.98 -13.23 -4.33
C ASP A 295 10.34 -12.93 -4.98
N VAL A 296 10.73 -13.72 -5.98
CA VAL A 296 11.92 -13.46 -6.79
C VAL A 296 11.79 -12.13 -7.52
N ALA A 297 10.64 -11.85 -8.13
CA ALA A 297 10.40 -10.59 -8.80
C ALA A 297 10.51 -9.41 -7.83
N ARG A 298 9.90 -9.51 -6.63
CA ARG A 298 9.99 -8.48 -5.58
C ARG A 298 11.45 -8.21 -5.22
N THR A 299 12.24 -9.25 -4.97
CA THR A 299 13.66 -9.12 -4.61
C THR A 299 14.46 -8.45 -5.72
N LEU A 300 14.33 -8.88 -6.97
CA LEU A 300 15.10 -8.33 -8.10
C LEU A 300 14.67 -6.89 -8.44
N TRP A 301 13.39 -6.59 -8.28
CA TRP A 301 12.86 -5.25 -8.49
C TRP A 301 13.36 -4.28 -7.41
N ALA A 302 13.30 -4.69 -6.14
CA ALA A 302 13.87 -3.96 -5.00
C ALA A 302 15.39 -3.78 -5.14
N TYR A 303 16.12 -4.82 -5.57
CA TYR A 303 17.56 -4.75 -5.87
C TYR A 303 17.88 -3.72 -6.97
N SER A 304 16.94 -3.47 -7.89
CA SER A 304 17.06 -2.45 -8.93
C SER A 304 16.54 -1.07 -8.51
N GLY A 305 16.11 -0.89 -7.26
CA GLY A 305 15.56 0.36 -6.73
C GLY A 305 14.07 0.59 -7.02
N GLY A 306 13.33 -0.46 -7.38
CA GLY A 306 11.87 -0.38 -7.59
C GLY A 306 11.08 -0.73 -6.34
N ASP A 307 9.79 -0.37 -6.31
CA ASP A 307 8.90 -0.69 -5.18
C ASP A 307 8.65 -2.22 -5.09
N PRO A 308 8.95 -2.86 -3.94
CA PRO A 308 8.80 -4.31 -3.76
C PRO A 308 7.34 -4.80 -3.86
N GLY A 309 6.35 -3.90 -3.82
CA GLY A 309 4.95 -4.21 -4.13
C GLY A 309 4.68 -4.45 -5.62
N LEU A 310 5.70 -4.33 -6.48
CA LEU A 310 5.60 -4.53 -7.94
C LEU A 310 4.58 -3.60 -8.60
N ILE A 311 4.31 -2.46 -7.96
CA ILE A 311 3.43 -1.41 -8.48
C ILE A 311 4.25 -0.60 -9.47
N LEU A 312 3.87 -0.67 -10.74
CA LEU A 312 4.45 0.19 -11.77
C LEU A 312 3.77 1.55 -11.71
N PRO A 313 4.52 2.66 -11.82
CA PRO A 313 3.91 3.96 -12.02
C PRO A 313 2.94 3.90 -13.20
N ARG A 314 1.71 4.36 -13.00
CA ARG A 314 0.79 4.50 -14.13
C ARG A 314 1.44 5.50 -15.10
N ALA A 315 1.65 5.09 -16.34
CA ALA A 315 1.83 6.06 -17.40
C ALA A 315 0.56 6.92 -17.38
N VAL A 316 0.72 8.20 -17.08
CA VAL A 316 -0.40 9.13 -17.15
C VAL A 316 -0.76 9.20 -18.62
N ASP A 317 -1.84 8.53 -19.01
CA ASP A 317 -2.44 8.76 -20.31
C ASP A 317 -3.14 10.11 -20.21
N GLU A 318 -2.44 11.16 -20.63
CA GLU A 318 -2.93 12.54 -20.62
C GLU A 318 -4.26 12.67 -21.39
N SER A 319 -4.58 11.72 -22.29
CA SER A 319 -5.82 11.70 -23.07
C SER A 319 -7.04 11.14 -22.32
N ARG A 320 -6.87 10.55 -21.13
CA ARG A 320 -7.94 9.79 -20.44
C ARG A 320 -8.15 10.05 -18.96
N ALA A 321 -7.37 10.92 -18.32
CA ALA A 321 -7.60 11.26 -16.92
C ALA A 321 -8.82 12.20 -16.78
N PRO A 322 -9.90 11.80 -16.08
CA PRO A 322 -10.99 12.71 -15.76
C PRO A 322 -10.43 13.81 -14.84
N GLY A 323 -10.50 15.07 -15.28
CA GLY A 323 -10.10 16.23 -14.48
C GLY A 323 -8.74 16.86 -14.81
N THR A 324 -7.95 16.33 -15.74
CA THR A 324 -6.73 17.04 -16.23
C THR A 324 -7.01 18.16 -17.22
N ALA A 325 -8.28 18.37 -17.61
CA ALA A 325 -8.70 19.51 -18.42
C ALA A 325 -8.47 20.87 -17.72
N TRP A 326 -8.23 20.88 -16.40
CA TRP A 326 -7.77 22.06 -15.67
C TRP A 326 -6.42 21.76 -15.03
N ARG A 327 -5.36 21.88 -15.82
CA ARG A 327 -4.01 22.00 -15.30
C ARG A 327 -3.52 23.43 -15.57
N PRO A 328 -3.13 24.22 -14.55
CA PRO A 328 -2.59 25.56 -14.77
C PRO A 328 -1.43 25.50 -15.77
N ALA A 329 -1.47 26.33 -16.80
CA ALA A 329 -0.42 26.41 -17.80
C ALA A 329 0.91 26.74 -17.09
N GLY A 330 1.84 25.77 -17.04
CA GLY A 330 3.17 25.95 -16.44
C GLY A 330 3.56 24.92 -15.38
N GLU A 331 2.64 24.08 -14.89
CA GLU A 331 3.02 23.03 -13.94
C GLU A 331 3.66 21.83 -14.68
N PRO A 332 4.85 21.34 -14.32
CA PRO A 332 5.49 20.20 -15.00
C PRO A 332 4.81 18.87 -14.65
N ALA A 333 4.47 18.04 -15.64
CA ALA A 333 3.82 16.76 -15.39
C ALA A 333 4.79 15.86 -14.62
N VAL A 334 4.40 15.41 -13.42
CA VAL A 334 5.21 14.47 -12.65
C VAL A 334 5.08 13.09 -13.29
N THR A 335 5.91 12.83 -14.29
CA THR A 335 6.08 11.49 -14.85
C THR A 335 7.10 10.75 -13.99
N VAL A 336 6.66 9.75 -13.24
CA VAL A 336 7.56 8.89 -12.47
C VAL A 336 8.13 7.83 -13.44
N PRO A 337 9.44 7.86 -13.75
CA PRO A 337 10.02 6.91 -14.70
C PRO A 337 9.96 5.49 -14.12
N VAL A 338 9.61 4.53 -14.97
CA VAL A 338 9.64 3.12 -14.57
C VAL A 338 11.08 2.69 -14.26
N THR A 339 11.26 1.96 -13.15
CA THR A 339 12.56 1.46 -12.68
C THR A 339 13.35 0.76 -13.80
N ARG A 340 14.64 1.11 -13.91
CA ARG A 340 15.60 0.43 -14.80
C ARG A 340 16.20 -0.77 -14.07
N VAL A 341 16.13 -1.95 -14.68
CA VAL A 341 16.67 -3.18 -14.08
C VAL A 341 18.20 -3.15 -14.10
N ARG A 342 18.80 -3.33 -12.92
CA ARG A 342 20.26 -3.36 -12.72
C ARG A 342 20.87 -4.59 -13.39
N ALA A 343 22.16 -4.51 -13.74
CA ALA A 343 22.93 -5.70 -14.06
C ALA A 343 22.92 -6.67 -12.87
N LEU A 344 22.66 -7.94 -13.14
CA LEU A 344 22.57 -8.99 -12.13
C LEU A 344 23.87 -9.82 -12.14
N PRO A 345 24.56 -9.96 -10.99
CA PRO A 345 25.74 -10.83 -10.91
C PRO A 345 25.42 -12.28 -11.31
N ARG A 346 26.40 -12.95 -11.93
CA ARG A 346 26.24 -14.31 -12.45
C ARG A 346 25.72 -15.33 -11.41
N PRO A 347 26.18 -15.32 -10.14
CA PRO A 347 25.64 -16.21 -9.11
C PRO A 347 24.14 -15.98 -8.87
N LEU A 348 23.72 -14.72 -8.77
CA LEU A 348 22.31 -14.36 -8.56
C LEU A 348 21.43 -14.76 -9.76
N ARG A 349 21.89 -14.52 -11.00
CA ARG A 349 21.18 -14.98 -12.21
C ARG A 349 20.95 -16.49 -12.20
N ARG A 350 21.98 -17.27 -11.87
CA ARG A 350 21.90 -18.74 -11.79
C ARG A 350 20.95 -19.19 -10.69
N ALA A 351 21.03 -18.59 -9.51
CA ALA A 351 20.17 -18.94 -8.39
C ALA A 351 18.69 -18.65 -8.70
N VAL A 352 18.41 -17.50 -9.32
CA VAL A 352 17.06 -17.12 -9.79
C VAL A 352 16.54 -18.11 -10.84
N LEU A 353 17.29 -18.34 -11.92
CA LEU A 353 16.83 -19.22 -12.99
C LEU A 353 16.63 -20.66 -12.49
N GLY A 354 17.54 -21.16 -11.64
CA GLY A 354 17.36 -22.47 -11.03
C GLY A 354 16.23 -22.54 -10.01
N TYR A 355 15.79 -21.42 -9.43
CA TYR A 355 14.64 -21.39 -8.53
C TYR A 355 13.35 -21.44 -9.34
N LEU A 356 13.25 -20.58 -10.36
CA LEU A 356 12.13 -20.59 -11.30
C LEU A 356 11.97 -21.94 -12.00
N ASP A 357 13.07 -22.60 -12.29
CA ASP A 357 13.06 -23.96 -12.85
C ASP A 357 12.49 -24.98 -11.86
N SER A 358 12.85 -24.90 -10.58
CA SER A 358 12.32 -25.78 -9.53
C SER A 358 10.83 -25.56 -9.22
N CYS A 359 10.28 -24.38 -9.53
CA CYS A 359 8.83 -24.16 -9.50
C CYS A 359 8.09 -24.93 -10.60
N GLY A 360 8.79 -25.35 -11.66
CA GLY A 360 8.21 -25.94 -12.86
C GLY A 360 7.65 -24.91 -13.84
N ALA A 361 7.64 -25.27 -15.12
CA ALA A 361 7.28 -24.37 -16.22
C ALA A 361 5.86 -23.78 -16.09
N VAL A 362 4.89 -24.59 -15.63
CA VAL A 362 3.49 -24.17 -15.49
C VAL A 362 3.35 -23.13 -14.39
N ALA A 363 3.73 -23.46 -13.16
CA ALA A 363 3.56 -22.55 -12.01
C ALA A 363 4.36 -21.26 -12.19
N ALA A 364 5.60 -21.35 -12.70
CA ALA A 364 6.40 -20.17 -13.01
C ALA A 364 5.72 -19.30 -14.08
N ALA A 365 5.19 -19.87 -15.16
CA ALA A 365 4.50 -19.12 -16.20
C ALA A 365 3.21 -18.45 -15.68
N GLU A 366 2.43 -19.14 -14.84
CA GLU A 366 1.23 -18.58 -14.21
C GLU A 366 1.56 -17.37 -13.33
N ASP A 367 2.54 -17.51 -12.43
CA ASP A 367 2.94 -16.42 -11.55
C ASP A 367 3.56 -15.25 -12.32
N MET A 368 4.37 -15.53 -13.35
CA MET A 368 4.94 -14.49 -14.19
C MET A 368 3.88 -13.65 -14.88
N ARG A 369 2.73 -14.25 -15.26
CA ARG A 369 1.61 -13.54 -15.86
C ARG A 369 0.89 -12.58 -14.93
N ARG A 370 1.07 -12.68 -13.60
CA ARG A 370 0.54 -11.70 -12.64
C ARG A 370 1.24 -10.34 -12.77
N HIS A 371 2.53 -10.34 -13.13
CA HIS A 371 3.36 -9.14 -13.29
C HIS A 371 4.14 -9.14 -14.60
N PRO A 372 3.47 -9.17 -15.78
CA PRO A 372 4.11 -9.53 -17.03
C PRO A 372 5.13 -8.47 -17.49
N THR A 373 4.86 -7.19 -17.24
CA THR A 373 5.78 -6.09 -17.59
C THR A 373 7.05 -6.12 -16.76
N VAL A 374 6.94 -6.39 -15.46
CA VAL A 374 8.09 -6.56 -14.54
C VAL A 374 8.96 -7.71 -15.04
N TRP A 375 8.35 -8.87 -15.29
CA TRP A 375 9.09 -10.06 -15.72
C TRP A 375 9.73 -9.93 -17.10
N LYS A 376 9.08 -9.27 -18.06
CA LYS A 376 9.68 -9.01 -19.37
C LYS A 376 10.99 -8.23 -19.24
N ARG A 377 10.99 -7.17 -18.40
CA ARG A 377 12.17 -6.35 -18.09
C ARG A 377 13.23 -7.14 -17.32
N LEU A 378 12.85 -7.91 -16.29
CA LEU A 378 13.79 -8.77 -15.56
C LEU A 378 14.45 -9.80 -16.49
N GLY A 379 13.67 -10.37 -17.42
CA GLY A 379 14.16 -11.34 -18.40
C GLY A 379 15.25 -10.79 -19.32
N GLU A 380 15.30 -9.48 -19.57
CA GLU A 380 16.37 -8.84 -20.35
C GLU A 380 17.73 -8.96 -19.66
N ARG A 381 17.74 -8.96 -18.32
CA ARG A 381 18.97 -9.08 -17.51
C ARG A 381 19.24 -10.49 -16.99
N LEU A 382 18.21 -11.34 -16.92
CA LEU A 382 18.36 -12.74 -16.52
C LEU A 382 18.95 -13.60 -17.64
N HIS A 383 18.66 -13.25 -18.90
CA HIS A 383 19.01 -14.02 -20.10
C HIS A 383 18.58 -15.50 -20.01
N PRO A 384 17.27 -15.78 -19.92
CA PRO A 384 16.73 -17.11 -19.63
C PRO A 384 17.05 -18.16 -20.70
N TYR A 385 17.42 -17.74 -21.91
CA TYR A 385 17.69 -18.65 -23.04
C TYR A 385 19.17 -19.03 -23.19
N GLU A 386 20.09 -18.44 -22.43
CA GLU A 386 21.52 -18.79 -22.51
C GLU A 386 21.82 -20.20 -21.95
N ARG A 387 20.99 -20.68 -21.01
CA ARG A 387 21.23 -21.93 -20.29
C ARG A 387 19.99 -22.83 -20.26
N VAL A 388 19.31 -22.96 -21.39
CA VAL A 388 18.10 -23.81 -21.52
C VAL A 388 18.34 -25.23 -21.02
N ALA A 389 19.51 -25.82 -21.29
CA ALA A 389 19.82 -27.18 -20.83
C ALA A 389 19.87 -27.30 -19.30
N ALA A 390 20.25 -26.24 -18.58
CA ALA A 390 20.33 -26.24 -17.12
C ALA A 390 19.01 -25.83 -16.46
N HIS A 391 18.21 -24.98 -17.11
CA HIS A 391 16.97 -24.42 -16.56
C HIS A 391 15.83 -24.43 -17.62
N PRO A 392 15.45 -25.61 -18.13
CA PRO A 392 14.50 -25.71 -19.24
C PRO A 392 13.09 -25.22 -18.88
N GLY A 393 12.63 -25.48 -17.66
CA GLY A 393 11.33 -25.02 -17.17
C GLY A 393 11.25 -23.50 -17.05
N ALA A 394 12.31 -22.86 -16.51
CA ALA A 394 12.39 -21.41 -16.48
C ALA A 394 12.40 -20.80 -17.88
N ALA A 395 13.16 -21.39 -18.82
CA ALA A 395 13.20 -20.93 -20.21
C ALA A 395 11.83 -21.04 -20.89
N VAL A 396 11.10 -22.15 -20.69
CA VAL A 396 9.73 -22.33 -21.19
C VAL A 396 8.77 -21.31 -20.59
N ALA A 397 8.86 -21.01 -19.30
CA ALA A 397 8.03 -19.99 -18.65
C ALA A 397 8.23 -18.59 -19.26
N PHE A 398 9.49 -18.20 -19.50
CA PHE A 398 9.80 -16.95 -20.20
C PHE A 398 9.35 -16.96 -21.67
N ALA A 399 9.43 -18.10 -22.37
CA ALA A 399 8.93 -18.23 -23.73
C ALA A 399 7.41 -18.05 -23.79
N ALA A 400 6.67 -18.63 -22.84
CA ALA A 400 5.23 -18.45 -22.70
C ALA A 400 4.86 -16.99 -22.39
N LEU A 401 5.61 -16.33 -21.50
CA LEU A 401 5.40 -14.93 -21.14
C LEU A 401 5.64 -13.97 -22.32
N ARG A 402 6.67 -14.25 -23.14
CA ARG A 402 7.11 -13.38 -24.24
C ARG A 402 6.44 -13.72 -25.57
N GLY A 403 5.78 -14.88 -25.68
CA GLY A 403 5.33 -15.41 -26.96
C GLY A 403 6.50 -15.71 -27.90
N SER A 404 7.63 -16.19 -27.36
CA SER A 404 8.83 -16.43 -28.15
C SER A 404 8.64 -17.60 -29.13
N ARG A 405 8.96 -17.35 -30.40
CA ARG A 405 8.99 -18.33 -31.49
C ARG A 405 10.43 -18.80 -31.70
N THR A 406 10.65 -20.10 -31.84
CA THR A 406 11.99 -20.69 -31.98
C THR A 406 11.95 -21.95 -32.83
N ALA A 407 13.07 -22.32 -33.46
CA ALA A 407 13.17 -23.56 -34.23
C ALA A 407 12.85 -24.78 -33.35
N ARG A 408 12.01 -25.69 -33.83
CA ARG A 408 11.59 -26.91 -33.11
C ARG A 408 12.79 -27.73 -32.65
N THR A 409 13.78 -27.85 -33.53
CA THR A 409 15.02 -28.60 -33.30
C THR A 409 15.98 -27.90 -32.37
N GLY A 410 15.84 -26.60 -32.11
CA GLY A 410 16.71 -25.83 -31.20
C GLY A 410 16.53 -26.23 -29.73
N ALA A 411 17.50 -25.87 -28.87
CA ALA A 411 17.45 -26.22 -27.44
C ALA A 411 16.15 -25.73 -26.75
N LEU A 412 15.73 -24.50 -27.04
CA LEU A 412 14.47 -23.94 -26.53
C LEU A 412 13.24 -24.64 -27.13
N GLY A 413 13.24 -24.92 -28.44
CA GLY A 413 12.15 -25.64 -29.10
C GLY A 413 11.92 -27.03 -28.53
N ARG A 414 13.00 -27.81 -28.34
CA ARG A 414 12.94 -29.12 -27.69
C ARG A 414 12.42 -29.04 -26.26
N ALA A 415 12.85 -28.04 -25.48
CA ALA A 415 12.35 -27.82 -24.12
C ALA A 415 10.85 -27.47 -24.11
N ILE A 416 10.39 -26.63 -25.05
CA ILE A 416 8.97 -26.30 -25.24
C ILE A 416 8.16 -27.55 -25.54
N VAL A 417 8.55 -28.33 -26.55
CA VAL A 417 7.84 -29.56 -26.94
C VAL A 417 7.77 -30.52 -25.75
N ALA A 418 8.90 -30.79 -25.08
CA ALA A 418 8.94 -31.67 -23.92
C ALA A 418 8.08 -31.18 -22.74
N ALA A 419 7.97 -29.86 -22.52
CA ALA A 419 7.13 -29.29 -21.48
C ALA A 419 5.64 -29.41 -21.82
N CYS A 420 5.25 -29.12 -23.08
CA CYS A 420 3.88 -29.28 -23.54
C CYS A 420 3.41 -30.74 -23.49
N THR A 421 4.28 -31.70 -23.83
CA THR A 421 3.98 -33.14 -23.71
C THR A 421 3.75 -33.56 -22.25
N ARG A 422 4.52 -33.01 -21.31
CA ARG A 422 4.37 -33.32 -19.87
C ARG A 422 3.14 -32.66 -19.25
N HIS A 423 2.75 -31.48 -19.73
CA HIS A 423 1.66 -30.69 -19.14
C HIS A 423 0.65 -30.17 -20.19
N PRO A 424 0.01 -31.06 -20.98
CA PRO A 424 -0.82 -30.65 -22.12
C PRO A 424 -2.07 -29.87 -21.74
N ARG A 425 -2.54 -30.00 -20.49
CA ARG A 425 -3.67 -29.23 -19.95
C ARG A 425 -3.33 -27.76 -19.71
N HIS A 426 -2.06 -27.46 -19.40
CA HIS A 426 -1.62 -26.13 -18.98
C HIS A 426 -0.71 -25.44 -19.99
N LEU A 427 -0.02 -26.19 -20.84
CA LEU A 427 0.88 -25.65 -21.85
C LEU A 427 0.39 -26.07 -23.24
N ILE A 428 0.01 -25.08 -24.04
CA ILE A 428 -0.43 -25.26 -25.42
C ILE A 428 0.78 -25.04 -26.34
N LEU A 429 1.14 -26.07 -27.11
CA LEU A 429 2.10 -25.96 -28.19
C LEU A 429 1.44 -25.30 -29.40
N THR A 430 2.06 -24.25 -29.95
CA THR A 430 1.72 -23.72 -31.27
C THR A 430 2.84 -24.09 -32.23
N GLU A 431 2.50 -24.86 -33.25
CA GLU A 431 3.40 -25.23 -34.34
C GLU A 431 3.13 -24.34 -35.55
N TYR A 432 4.18 -23.95 -36.25
CA TYR A 432 4.09 -23.11 -37.44
C TYR A 432 4.65 -23.83 -38.68
N PRO A 433 4.23 -23.43 -39.90
CA PRO A 433 4.66 -24.10 -41.14
C PRO A 433 6.17 -24.09 -41.42
N ASP A 434 6.94 -23.20 -40.80
CA ASP A 434 8.39 -23.04 -40.97
C ASP A 434 9.22 -23.84 -39.94
N ASP A 435 8.64 -24.91 -39.37
CA ASP A 435 9.24 -25.76 -38.33
C ASP A 435 9.70 -24.99 -37.06
N THR A 436 9.02 -23.88 -36.77
CA THR A 436 9.16 -23.19 -35.50
C THR A 436 8.00 -23.50 -34.57
N VAL A 437 8.26 -23.37 -33.28
CA VAL A 437 7.29 -23.61 -32.21
C VAL A 437 7.23 -22.43 -31.24
N ALA A 438 6.08 -22.25 -30.63
CA ALA A 438 5.86 -21.37 -29.49
C ALA A 438 4.99 -22.07 -28.45
N VAL A 439 4.91 -21.51 -27.25
CA VAL A 439 4.10 -22.04 -26.15
C VAL A 439 3.20 -20.96 -25.57
N ARG A 440 1.99 -21.34 -25.17
CA ARG A 440 1.08 -20.51 -24.38
C ARG A 440 0.69 -21.24 -23.11
N VAL A 441 0.51 -20.50 -22.02
CA VAL A 441 0.04 -21.05 -20.74
C VAL A 441 -1.47 -20.85 -20.59
N ARG A 442 -2.20 -21.94 -20.35
CA ARG A 442 -3.56 -21.92 -19.80
C ARG A 442 -3.45 -21.88 -18.29
N THR A 443 -3.81 -20.74 -17.72
CA THR A 443 -3.80 -20.55 -16.28
C THR A 443 -4.91 -21.37 -15.62
N HIS A 444 -4.73 -21.71 -14.35
CA HIS A 444 -5.76 -22.32 -13.52
C HIS A 444 -7.09 -21.56 -13.58
N ALA A 445 -7.05 -20.22 -13.50
CA ALA A 445 -8.23 -19.38 -13.68
C ALA A 445 -8.91 -19.59 -15.05
N CYS A 446 -8.13 -19.67 -16.15
CA CYS A 446 -8.68 -19.93 -17.48
C CYS A 446 -9.33 -21.30 -17.59
N LEU A 447 -8.80 -22.32 -16.89
CA LEU A 447 -9.43 -23.65 -16.84
C LEU A 447 -10.76 -23.63 -16.07
N VAL A 448 -10.82 -22.91 -14.95
CA VAL A 448 -12.06 -22.71 -14.18
C VAL A 448 -13.10 -21.97 -15.04
N GLU A 449 -12.68 -20.87 -15.68
CA GLU A 449 -13.54 -20.07 -16.56
C GLU A 449 -14.07 -20.89 -17.73
N GLN A 450 -13.22 -21.73 -18.34
CA GLN A 450 -13.64 -22.62 -19.42
C GLN A 450 -14.65 -23.66 -18.94
N ALA A 451 -14.39 -24.34 -17.81
CA ALA A 451 -15.32 -25.33 -17.26
C ALA A 451 -16.68 -24.72 -16.94
N LEU A 452 -16.71 -23.49 -16.38
CA LEU A 452 -17.94 -22.75 -16.16
C LEU A 452 -18.65 -22.38 -17.47
N SER A 453 -17.89 -21.93 -18.48
CA SER A 453 -18.43 -21.59 -19.80
C SER A 453 -19.02 -22.81 -20.53
N ASP A 454 -18.45 -23.99 -20.31
CA ASP A 454 -18.89 -25.25 -20.90
C ASP A 454 -20.06 -25.90 -20.12
N GLY A 455 -20.49 -25.30 -19.01
CA GLY A 455 -21.52 -25.85 -18.13
C GLY A 455 -21.05 -27.02 -17.24
N ASP A 456 -19.74 -27.30 -17.20
CA ASP A 456 -19.13 -28.34 -16.36
C ASP A 456 -18.92 -27.83 -14.92
N VAL A 457 -20.03 -27.75 -14.18
CA VAL A 457 -20.03 -27.29 -12.77
C VAL A 457 -19.19 -28.21 -11.88
N THR A 458 -19.19 -29.53 -12.14
CA THR A 458 -18.40 -30.50 -11.37
C THR A 458 -16.90 -30.30 -11.59
N GLY A 459 -16.47 -30.13 -12.85
CA GLY A 459 -15.08 -29.83 -13.18
C GLY A 459 -14.62 -28.48 -12.63
N ALA A 460 -15.47 -27.44 -12.71
CA ALA A 460 -15.17 -26.14 -12.10
C ALA A 460 -15.01 -26.25 -10.57
N ALA A 461 -15.88 -26.98 -9.88
CA ALA A 461 -15.80 -27.19 -8.43
C ALA A 461 -14.53 -27.98 -8.04
N GLN A 462 -14.16 -29.00 -8.82
CA GLN A 462 -12.93 -29.75 -8.60
C GLN A 462 -11.68 -28.87 -8.78
N LEU A 463 -11.65 -28.03 -9.82
CA LEU A 463 -10.55 -27.09 -10.05
C LEU A 463 -10.44 -26.08 -8.89
N LEU A 464 -11.55 -25.46 -8.49
CA LEU A 464 -11.59 -24.54 -7.34
C LEU A 464 -11.13 -25.21 -6.04
N GLY A 465 -11.50 -26.49 -5.83
CA GLY A 465 -11.06 -27.28 -4.68
C GLY A 465 -9.55 -27.55 -4.64
N GLN A 466 -8.85 -27.50 -5.78
CA GLN A 466 -7.39 -27.64 -5.83
C GLN A 466 -6.66 -26.40 -5.30
N ARG A 467 -7.30 -25.21 -5.36
CA ARG A 467 -6.70 -23.93 -4.93
C ARG A 467 -7.72 -23.03 -4.22
N PRO A 468 -8.20 -23.40 -3.02
CA PRO A 468 -9.32 -22.74 -2.34
C PRO A 468 -9.07 -21.27 -1.92
N GLY A 469 -7.85 -20.74 -2.06
CA GLY A 469 -7.48 -19.37 -1.71
C GLY A 469 -7.31 -18.40 -2.88
N GLU A 470 -7.37 -18.87 -4.14
CA GLU A 470 -7.27 -17.98 -5.31
C GLU A 470 -8.64 -17.34 -5.59
N ARG A 471 -8.72 -16.01 -5.56
CA ARG A 471 -9.97 -15.29 -5.87
C ARG A 471 -10.17 -15.24 -7.39
N HIS A 472 -11.25 -15.85 -7.88
CA HIS A 472 -11.59 -15.90 -9.30
C HIS A 472 -12.59 -14.78 -9.66
N PRO A 473 -12.27 -13.89 -10.63
CA PRO A 473 -13.12 -12.73 -10.97
C PRO A 473 -14.53 -13.10 -11.40
N VAL A 474 -14.73 -14.27 -12.01
CA VAL A 474 -16.05 -14.72 -12.50
C VAL A 474 -17.04 -14.96 -11.36
N LEU A 475 -16.58 -15.31 -10.16
CA LEU A 475 -17.45 -15.47 -8.98
C LEU A 475 -17.86 -14.13 -8.34
N LEU A 476 -17.28 -13.01 -8.78
CA LEU A 476 -17.51 -11.67 -8.21
C LEU A 476 -18.36 -10.76 -9.11
N ARG A 477 -18.96 -11.29 -10.17
CA ARG A 477 -19.97 -10.56 -10.95
C ARG A 477 -21.36 -10.89 -10.41
N PRO A 478 -21.98 -10.05 -9.57
CA PRO A 478 -23.43 -10.10 -9.42
C PRO A 478 -24.03 -9.69 -10.76
N GLU A 479 -24.69 -10.63 -11.44
CA GLU A 479 -25.68 -10.31 -12.46
C GLU A 479 -26.69 -9.32 -11.84
N PRO A 480 -27.10 -8.25 -12.55
CA PRO A 480 -28.14 -7.37 -12.04
C PRO A 480 -29.44 -8.18 -11.93
N VAL A 481 -29.84 -8.50 -10.71
CA VAL A 481 -31.14 -9.10 -10.41
C VAL A 481 -32.21 -8.13 -10.93
N ALA A 482 -32.87 -8.52 -12.02
CA ALA A 482 -34.04 -7.82 -12.52
C ALA A 482 -35.06 -7.69 -11.38
N ARG A 483 -35.48 -6.45 -11.11
CA ARG A 483 -36.46 -6.11 -10.07
C ARG A 483 -37.74 -6.91 -10.29
N LEU A 484 -38.02 -7.87 -9.41
CA LEU A 484 -39.36 -8.43 -9.27
C LEU A 484 -40.22 -7.43 -8.50
N ASP A 485 -41.30 -7.00 -9.14
CA ASP A 485 -42.36 -6.13 -8.61
C ASP A 485 -43.06 -6.81 -7.42
N PRO A 486 -43.11 -6.21 -6.21
CA PRO A 486 -43.65 -6.85 -5.02
C PRO A 486 -45.17 -6.66 -4.88
N ARG A 487 -45.93 -6.60 -5.98
CA ARG A 487 -47.40 -6.50 -5.94
C ARG A 487 -48.06 -7.77 -6.45
N GLY A 488 -48.10 -8.79 -5.61
CA GLY A 488 -48.97 -9.94 -5.89
C GLY A 488 -48.62 -11.18 -5.10
N ALA A 489 -48.90 -11.20 -3.80
CA ALA A 489 -49.22 -12.42 -3.06
C ALA A 489 -49.68 -12.05 -1.64
N GLY A 490 -50.90 -11.52 -1.54
CA GLY A 490 -51.68 -11.74 -0.33
C GLY A 490 -52.21 -13.17 -0.41
N ASN A 491 -51.74 -14.03 0.49
CA ASN A 491 -52.62 -15.02 1.10
C ASN A 491 -51.95 -15.60 2.35
N GLU A 492 -52.68 -15.41 3.44
CA GLU A 492 -52.46 -15.96 4.76
C GLU A 492 -52.49 -17.50 4.71
N VAL A 493 -51.47 -18.12 5.30
CA VAL A 493 -51.63 -19.42 5.96
C VAL A 493 -50.83 -19.33 7.25
N GLY A 494 -51.56 -19.23 8.36
CA GLY A 494 -51.00 -19.24 9.71
C GLY A 494 -50.45 -20.61 10.07
N LEU A 495 -49.38 -20.62 10.87
CA LEU A 495 -48.99 -21.76 11.69
C LEU A 495 -48.42 -21.25 13.02
N ASP A 496 -48.89 -21.90 14.07
CA ASP A 496 -48.84 -21.56 15.48
C ASP A 496 -47.46 -21.39 16.10
N ARG A 497 -47.44 -20.53 17.12
CA ARG A 497 -46.39 -20.35 18.12
C ARG A 497 -46.76 -21.17 19.36
N ALA A 498 -46.03 -22.25 19.63
CA ALA A 498 -45.89 -22.82 20.97
C ALA A 498 -44.55 -23.57 21.11
N ASP A 499 -43.95 -23.42 22.29
CA ASP A 499 -42.85 -24.18 22.89
C ASP A 499 -41.37 -23.79 22.61
N LEU A 500 -40.84 -22.97 23.52
CA LEU A 500 -39.42 -22.89 23.96
C LEU A 500 -39.15 -24.03 25.00
N PRO A 501 -37.90 -24.36 25.47
CA PRO A 501 -36.62 -23.63 25.42
C PRO A 501 -35.33 -24.51 25.23
N GLY A 502 -34.14 -23.90 25.16
CA GLY A 502 -32.87 -24.61 25.41
C GLY A 502 -31.66 -24.05 24.68
N ALA A 503 -30.80 -23.34 25.41
CA ALA A 503 -29.62 -22.64 24.91
C ALA A 503 -28.51 -23.58 24.42
N HIS A 504 -27.97 -23.34 23.22
CA HIS A 504 -26.53 -23.47 22.95
C HIS A 504 -26.12 -22.49 21.84
N ARG A 505 -25.23 -21.57 22.22
CA ARG A 505 -24.59 -20.58 21.36
C ARG A 505 -23.63 -21.31 20.41
N ARG A 506 -24.07 -21.61 19.18
CA ARG A 506 -23.19 -22.01 18.07
C ARG A 506 -23.06 -20.84 17.10
N GLU A 507 -21.81 -20.41 16.93
CA GLU A 507 -21.38 -19.46 15.91
C GLU A 507 -21.85 -19.93 14.52
N ARG A 508 -22.67 -19.10 13.85
CA ARG A 508 -23.10 -19.35 12.49
C ARG A 508 -22.03 -18.82 11.53
N LEU A 509 -21.28 -19.73 10.94
CA LEU A 509 -20.67 -19.52 9.63
C LEU A 509 -21.80 -19.31 8.61
N PRO A 510 -21.73 -18.34 7.68
CA PRO A 510 -22.74 -18.21 6.63
C PRO A 510 -22.62 -19.41 5.67
N GLY A 511 -23.58 -20.33 5.79
CA GLY A 511 -23.77 -21.45 4.87
C GLY A 511 -24.28 -20.96 3.53
N TRP A 512 -23.57 -21.34 2.46
CA TRP A 512 -24.02 -21.18 1.09
C TRP A 512 -25.17 -22.15 0.83
N ILE A 513 -26.39 -21.63 0.70
CA ILE A 513 -27.53 -22.41 0.23
C ILE A 513 -27.48 -22.46 -1.29
N LEU A 514 -27.00 -23.58 -1.83
CA LEU A 514 -27.21 -23.95 -3.23
C LEU A 514 -28.70 -24.30 -3.40
N ARG A 515 -29.50 -23.38 -3.96
CA ARG A 515 -30.82 -23.75 -4.49
C ARG A 515 -30.62 -24.42 -5.85
N GLY A 516 -30.70 -25.74 -5.87
CA GLY A 516 -30.91 -26.50 -7.10
C GLY A 516 -32.32 -26.24 -7.64
N HIS A 517 -32.42 -25.63 -8.82
CA HIS A 517 -33.68 -25.63 -9.56
C HIS A 517 -33.90 -27.01 -10.17
N ARG A 518 -34.93 -27.71 -9.69
CA ARG A 518 -35.54 -28.84 -10.41
C ARG A 518 -36.12 -28.30 -11.71
N MET A 519 -35.66 -28.80 -12.85
CA MET A 519 -36.42 -28.70 -14.10
C MET A 519 -37.67 -29.60 -13.96
N HIS A 520 -38.84 -28.99 -13.93
CA HIS A 520 -40.09 -29.72 -14.14
C HIS A 520 -40.26 -29.96 -15.64
N SER A 521 -40.23 -31.24 -16.02
CA SER A 521 -40.68 -31.78 -17.29
C SER A 521 -42.21 -31.65 -17.39
N GLY A 522 -42.68 -30.64 -18.13
CA GLY A 522 -44.08 -30.49 -18.53
C GLY A 522 -44.27 -30.91 -19.98
N LEU A 523 -44.66 -32.16 -20.21
CA LEU A 523 -45.21 -32.64 -21.48
C LEU A 523 -46.53 -31.91 -21.78
N PRO A 524 -46.80 -31.45 -23.02
CA PRO A 524 -48.10 -30.92 -23.37
C PRO A 524 -49.10 -32.06 -23.61
N VAL A 525 -50.22 -31.99 -22.89
CA VAL A 525 -51.40 -32.87 -23.02
C VAL A 525 -52.13 -32.57 -24.33
N LEU A 526 -52.27 -33.59 -25.18
CA LEU A 526 -53.09 -33.58 -26.39
C LEU A 526 -54.60 -33.59 -26.06
N PRO A 527 -55.45 -32.86 -26.79
CA PRO A 527 -56.89 -33.02 -26.69
C PRO A 527 -57.39 -34.15 -27.62
N ARG A 528 -57.97 -35.20 -27.02
CA ARG A 528 -58.94 -36.13 -27.65
C ARG A 528 -60.30 -35.39 -27.68
N LEU A 529 -61.23 -35.50 -28.63
CA LEU A 529 -61.57 -36.41 -29.73
C LEU A 529 -62.72 -35.73 -30.51
N ARG A 530 -62.84 -35.94 -31.83
CA ARG A 530 -64.16 -36.22 -32.45
C ARG A 530 -63.98 -36.99 -33.75
N ARG A 531 -64.77 -38.07 -33.86
CA ARG A 531 -64.85 -39.06 -34.94
C ARG A 531 -65.63 -38.51 -36.16
N GLY A 532 -65.32 -39.03 -37.34
CA GLY A 532 -66.19 -38.99 -38.52
C GLY A 532 -65.49 -39.44 -39.81
N HIS A 533 -65.63 -40.73 -40.16
CA HIS A 533 -65.33 -41.38 -41.45
C HIS A 533 -66.32 -40.94 -42.55
N PRO A 534 -66.16 -41.32 -43.85
CA PRO A 534 -65.23 -42.28 -44.47
C PRO A 534 -63.92 -41.68 -44.95
#